data_AF-A0A523FCY1-F1
#
_entry.id   AF-A0A523FCY1-F1
#
_cell.length_a   1.000
_cell.length_b   1.000
_cell.length_c   1.000
_cell.angle_alpha   90.00
_cell.angle_beta   90.00
_cell.angle_gamma   90.00
#
_symmetry.space_group_name_H-M   'P 1'
#
loop_
_entity.id
_entity.type
_entity.pdbx_description
1 polymer ?
#
loop_
_entity_poly.entity_id
_entity_poly.type
_entity_poly.pdbx_seq_one_letter_code
_entity_poly.pdbx_strand_id
1 'polypeptide(L)'
;MKYSNSQLTRFQKSQDPAIRAALIYGPDEGLVRERAKTLVTAIAEDPRDPFRVVEMDMATILDDPARLADEAAAISMMGGRRVVRITGAGDRLTKNFATFLDDLPGDGFIVVSAGELAAKSSLRKLFEASDTAFTVACFSDNAETRDALIDSILIQAGHQ
;
A
#
# COMPACT_ATOMS: atom_id res chain seq x y z
N MET A 1 -2.94 21.30 -3.92
CA MET A 1 -3.06 19.91 -4.42
C MET A 1 -1.85 19.12 -3.93
N LYS A 2 -1.99 18.29 -2.88
CA LYS A 2 -0.91 17.41 -2.44
C LYS A 2 -1.16 16.02 -2.98
N TYR A 3 -0.51 15.73 -4.08
CA TYR A 3 -0.41 14.38 -4.61
C TYR A 3 1.07 14.07 -4.73
N SER A 4 1.49 12.97 -4.12
CA SER A 4 2.66 12.18 -4.53
C SER A 4 2.29 11.51 -5.88
N ASN A 5 2.05 12.34 -6.89
CA ASN A 5 1.49 11.92 -8.18
C ASN A 5 2.56 11.25 -9.05
N SER A 6 3.82 11.66 -8.86
CA SER A 6 4.95 11.18 -9.65
C SER A 6 5.24 9.71 -9.38
N GLN A 7 5.18 9.31 -8.11
CA GLN A 7 5.43 7.95 -7.61
C GLN A 7 4.34 7.01 -8.09
N LEU A 8 3.08 7.42 -7.97
CA LEU A 8 1.94 6.67 -8.46
C LEU A 8 1.95 6.51 -9.99
N THR A 9 2.27 7.57 -10.74
CA THR A 9 2.42 7.50 -12.21
C THR A 9 3.56 6.56 -12.62
N ARG A 10 4.66 6.60 -11.88
CA ARG A 10 5.85 5.76 -12.10
C ARG A 10 5.54 4.29 -11.81
N PHE A 11 4.79 4.01 -10.74
CA PHE A 11 4.29 2.68 -10.44
C PHE A 11 3.35 2.15 -11.53
N GLN A 12 2.44 2.98 -12.05
CA GLN A 12 1.49 2.56 -13.09
C GLN A 12 2.17 2.14 -14.40
N LYS A 13 3.17 2.91 -14.86
CA LYS A 13 3.78 2.68 -16.17
C LYS A 13 4.69 1.46 -16.23
N SER A 14 5.31 1.09 -15.12
CA SER A 14 6.38 0.08 -15.14
C SER A 14 6.45 -0.80 -13.89
N GLN A 15 5.45 -0.74 -13.00
CA GLN A 15 5.52 -1.35 -11.66
C GLN A 15 6.87 -1.08 -11.00
N ASP A 16 7.26 0.19 -11.01
CA ASP A 16 8.64 0.57 -10.74
C ASP A 16 9.14 -0.03 -9.41
N PRO A 17 10.26 -0.79 -9.43
CA PRO A 17 10.74 -1.52 -8.26
C PRO A 17 11.11 -0.60 -7.11
N ALA A 18 11.44 0.67 -7.38
CA ALA A 18 11.74 1.68 -6.36
C ALA A 18 10.53 2.03 -5.49
N ILE A 19 9.30 1.81 -5.97
CA ILE A 19 8.10 2.00 -5.15
C ILE A 19 7.84 0.71 -4.38
N ARG A 20 7.92 0.79 -3.04
CA ARG A 20 7.84 -0.33 -2.10
C ARG A 20 6.57 -0.36 -1.27
N ALA A 21 5.81 0.74 -1.18
CA ALA A 21 4.62 0.77 -0.35
C ALA A 21 3.50 1.69 -0.87
N ALA A 22 2.27 1.38 -0.47
CA ALA A 22 1.09 2.20 -0.70
C ALA A 22 0.26 2.30 0.57
N LEU A 23 -0.22 3.50 0.89
CA LEU A 23 -1.19 3.74 1.96
C LEU A 23 -2.53 4.14 1.38
N ILE A 24 -3.55 3.34 1.64
CA ILE A 24 -4.94 3.55 1.22
C ILE A 24 -5.75 3.86 2.47
N TYR A 25 -6.38 5.02 2.52
CA TYR A 25 -7.04 5.48 3.73
C TYR A 25 -8.30 6.30 3.44
N GLY A 26 -9.27 6.27 4.34
CA GLY A 26 -10.51 7.04 4.17
C GLY A 26 -11.62 6.64 5.13
N PRO A 27 -12.68 7.45 5.23
CA PRO A 27 -13.86 7.13 6.05
C PRO A 27 -14.70 5.97 5.48
N ASP A 28 -14.57 5.66 4.19
CA ASP A 28 -15.30 4.57 3.55
C ASP A 28 -14.49 3.28 3.55
N GLU A 29 -14.71 2.43 4.55
CA GLU A 29 -13.99 1.16 4.70
C GLU A 29 -14.23 0.19 3.55
N GLY A 30 -15.41 0.22 2.94
CA GLY A 30 -15.76 -0.58 1.77
C GLY A 30 -14.87 -0.21 0.59
N LEU A 31 -14.80 1.08 0.28
CA LEU A 31 -13.94 1.61 -0.77
C LEU A 31 -12.46 1.33 -0.48
N VAL A 32 -11.97 1.63 0.73
CA VAL A 32 -10.58 1.33 1.12
C VAL A 32 -10.23 -0.14 0.91
N ARG A 33 -11.13 -1.05 1.31
CA ARG A 33 -10.93 -2.49 1.17
C ARG A 33 -10.87 -2.92 -0.29
N GLU A 34 -11.80 -2.45 -1.11
CA GLU A 34 -11.84 -2.80 -2.54
C GLU A 34 -10.60 -2.27 -3.25
N ARG A 35 -10.22 -1.01 -3.00
CA ARG A 35 -9.01 -0.39 -3.55
C ARG A 35 -7.72 -1.12 -3.14
N ALA A 36 -7.62 -1.55 -1.89
CA ALA A 36 -6.49 -2.35 -1.42
C ALA A 36 -6.44 -3.72 -2.10
N LYS A 37 -7.57 -4.40 -2.20
CA LYS A 37 -7.68 -5.70 -2.89
C LYS A 37 -7.26 -5.57 -4.35
N THR A 38 -7.73 -4.54 -5.05
CA THR A 38 -7.33 -4.25 -6.43
C THR A 38 -5.82 -4.11 -6.56
N LEU A 39 -5.18 -3.34 -5.68
CA LEU A 39 -3.74 -3.13 -5.74
C LEU A 39 -2.97 -4.42 -5.48
N VAL A 40 -3.43 -5.24 -4.53
CA VAL A 40 -2.85 -6.56 -4.28
C VAL A 40 -2.98 -7.44 -5.52
N THR A 41 -4.16 -7.54 -6.13
CA THR A 41 -4.40 -8.30 -7.36
C THR A 41 -3.50 -7.82 -8.51
N ALA A 42 -3.28 -6.52 -8.66
CA ALA A 42 -2.42 -5.99 -9.72
C ALA A 42 -0.93 -6.36 -9.57
N ILE A 43 -0.48 -6.74 -8.37
CA ILE A 43 0.94 -7.08 -8.09
C ILE A 43 1.13 -8.60 -7.94
N ALA A 44 0.22 -9.24 -7.22
CA ALA A 44 0.29 -10.67 -6.90
C ALA A 44 -0.49 -11.55 -7.88
N GLU A 45 -1.27 -10.96 -8.80
CA GLU A 45 -2.22 -11.61 -9.73
C GLU A 45 -3.39 -12.28 -9.00
N ASP A 46 -3.14 -13.10 -7.99
CA ASP A 46 -4.14 -13.67 -7.11
C ASP A 46 -3.97 -13.15 -5.66
N PRO A 47 -4.97 -12.43 -5.11
CA PRO A 47 -4.89 -11.90 -3.75
C PRO A 47 -5.03 -12.97 -2.66
N ARG A 48 -5.24 -14.24 -3.02
CA ARG A 48 -5.43 -15.37 -2.11
C ARG A 48 -4.24 -16.34 -2.12
N ASP A 49 -3.23 -16.10 -2.94
CA ASP A 49 -2.04 -16.92 -3.03
C ASP A 49 -1.20 -16.73 -1.74
N PRO A 50 -1.03 -17.75 -0.88
CA PRO A 50 -0.31 -17.63 0.38
C PRO A 50 1.21 -17.48 0.21
N PHE A 51 1.75 -17.84 -0.95
CA PHE A 51 3.16 -17.66 -1.28
C PHE A 51 3.45 -16.23 -1.74
N ARG A 52 2.45 -15.55 -2.31
CA ARG A 52 2.58 -14.18 -2.81
C ARG A 52 1.97 -13.12 -1.91
N VAL A 53 0.99 -13.46 -1.08
CA VAL A 53 0.27 -12.49 -0.25
C VAL A 53 0.25 -12.95 1.20
N VAL A 54 0.62 -12.05 2.10
CA VAL A 54 0.45 -12.21 3.54
C VAL A 54 -0.39 -11.08 4.08
N GLU A 55 -1.32 -11.41 4.97
CA GLU A 55 -2.16 -10.42 5.64
C GLU A 55 -1.76 -10.30 7.11
N MET A 56 -1.62 -9.05 7.57
CA MET A 56 -1.35 -8.70 8.96
C MET A 56 -2.22 -7.52 9.38
N ASP A 57 -2.48 -7.39 10.67
CA ASP A 57 -3.15 -6.24 11.25
C ASP A 57 -2.19 -5.40 12.09
N MET A 58 -2.62 -4.20 12.50
CA MET A 58 -1.81 -3.33 13.34
C MET A 58 -1.33 -4.01 14.63
N ALA A 59 -2.18 -4.79 15.32
CA ALA A 59 -1.80 -5.42 16.59
C ALA A 59 -0.68 -6.44 16.38
N THR A 60 -0.75 -7.23 15.31
CA THR A 60 0.31 -8.18 14.92
C THR A 60 1.67 -7.49 14.76
N ILE A 61 1.73 -6.32 14.13
CA ILE A 61 2.99 -5.57 13.92
C ILE A 61 3.46 -4.88 15.20
N LEU A 62 2.54 -4.47 16.07
CA LEU A 62 2.89 -3.87 17.35
C LEU A 62 3.42 -4.91 18.36
N ASP A 63 2.92 -6.14 18.29
CA ASP A 63 3.39 -7.28 19.08
C ASP A 63 4.77 -7.75 18.61
N ASP A 64 4.95 -7.89 17.28
CA ASP A 64 6.23 -8.22 16.66
C ASP A 64 6.60 -7.20 15.56
N PRO A 65 7.37 -6.15 15.90
CA PRO A 65 7.82 -5.13 14.95
C PRO A 65 8.73 -5.65 13.84
N ALA A 66 9.51 -6.71 14.08
CA ALA A 66 10.47 -7.25 13.11
C ALA A 66 9.75 -7.94 11.96
N ARG A 67 8.60 -8.55 12.25
CA ARG A 67 7.74 -9.25 11.28
C ARG A 67 7.41 -8.45 10.03
N LEU A 68 7.29 -7.11 10.12
CA LEU A 68 7.08 -6.26 8.95
C LEU A 68 8.24 -6.35 7.94
N ALA A 69 9.47 -6.27 8.45
CA ALA A 69 10.67 -6.34 7.62
C ALA A 69 10.92 -7.76 7.12
N ASP A 70 10.71 -8.77 7.97
CA ASP A 70 10.87 -10.19 7.59
C ASP A 70 9.93 -10.56 6.44
N GLU A 71 8.64 -10.22 6.53
CA GLU A 71 7.67 -10.52 5.48
C GLU A 71 7.92 -9.75 4.19
N ALA A 72 8.45 -8.53 4.27
CA ALA A 72 8.82 -7.75 3.09
C ALA A 72 10.13 -8.25 2.45
N ALA A 73 11.04 -8.81 3.24
CA ALA A 73 12.27 -9.44 2.79
C ALA A 73 12.05 -10.84 2.19
N ALA A 74 10.97 -11.51 2.58
CA ALA A 74 10.66 -12.86 2.16
C ALA A 74 10.50 -12.95 0.63
N ILE A 75 11.27 -13.85 0.03
CA ILE A 75 11.30 -14.08 -1.42
C ILE A 75 10.06 -14.90 -1.82
N SER A 76 9.38 -14.48 -2.90
CA SER A 76 8.34 -15.29 -3.54
C SER A 76 8.95 -16.54 -4.19
N MET A 77 8.57 -17.74 -3.76
CA MET A 77 9.06 -19.00 -4.32
C MET A 77 8.63 -19.22 -5.78
N MET A 78 7.53 -18.60 -6.20
CA MET A 78 6.98 -18.71 -7.55
C MET A 78 7.47 -17.60 -8.49
N GLY A 79 8.45 -16.79 -8.05
CA GLY A 79 8.86 -15.58 -8.75
C GLY A 79 7.87 -14.43 -8.54
N GLY A 80 8.19 -13.27 -9.12
CA GLY A 80 7.42 -12.05 -8.93
C GLY A 80 7.56 -11.45 -7.53
N ARG A 81 6.72 -10.45 -7.24
CA ARG A 81 6.82 -9.62 -6.03
C ARG A 81 5.85 -10.11 -4.96
N ARG A 82 6.34 -10.40 -3.76
CA ARG A 82 5.51 -10.68 -2.58
C ARG A 82 4.80 -9.41 -2.12
N VAL A 83 3.55 -9.53 -1.69
CA VAL A 83 2.72 -8.44 -1.19
C VAL A 83 2.40 -8.67 0.29
N VAL A 84 2.74 -7.68 1.11
CA VAL A 84 2.38 -7.64 2.52
C VAL A 84 1.20 -6.69 2.68
N ARG A 85 0.03 -7.24 2.99
CA ARG A 85 -1.19 -6.46 3.20
C ARG A 85 -1.40 -6.19 4.68
N ILE A 86 -1.52 -4.92 5.04
CA ILE A 86 -1.68 -4.47 6.42
C ILE A 86 -3.05 -3.81 6.57
N THR A 87 -3.83 -4.24 7.55
CA THR A 87 -5.18 -3.72 7.81
C THR A 87 -5.27 -2.98 9.15
N GLY A 88 -6.15 -1.98 9.22
CA GLY A 88 -6.38 -1.20 10.44
C GLY A 88 -5.17 -0.34 10.85
N ALA A 89 -4.35 0.08 9.90
CA ALA A 89 -3.18 0.90 10.18
C ALA A 89 -3.56 2.31 10.69
N GLY A 90 -2.61 2.95 11.37
CA GLY A 90 -2.77 4.27 11.97
C GLY A 90 -1.45 4.77 12.56
N ASP A 91 -1.48 5.93 13.21
CA ASP A 91 -0.27 6.65 13.62
C ASP A 91 0.68 5.86 14.55
N ARG A 92 0.18 4.83 15.25
CA ARG A 92 1.00 3.94 16.08
C ARG A 92 2.05 3.16 15.28
N LEU A 93 1.83 2.93 13.99
CA LEU A 93 2.78 2.24 13.10
C LEU A 93 3.78 3.17 12.42
N THR A 94 3.73 4.49 12.68
CA THR A 94 4.59 5.46 11.98
C THR A 94 6.07 5.10 12.09
N LYS A 95 6.54 4.67 13.28
CA LYS A 95 7.94 4.32 13.49
C LYS A 95 8.33 3.06 12.70
N ASN A 96 7.49 2.03 12.71
CA ASN A 96 7.70 0.79 11.97
C ASN A 96 7.82 1.07 10.46
N PHE A 97 6.90 1.87 9.91
CA PHE A 97 6.96 2.25 8.50
C PHE A 97 8.12 3.19 8.17
N ALA A 98 8.54 4.06 9.10
CA ALA A 98 9.68 4.93 8.88
C ALA A 98 10.96 4.11 8.72
N THR A 99 11.17 3.12 9.59
CA THR A 99 12.29 2.18 9.47
C THR A 99 12.21 1.37 8.18
N PHE A 100 11.03 0.84 7.84
CA PHE A 100 10.85 0.09 6.60
C PHE A 100 11.14 0.93 5.34
N LEU A 101 10.68 2.19 5.30
CA LEU A 101 10.87 3.07 4.14
C LEU A 101 12.30 3.60 4.01
N ASP A 102 13.10 3.52 5.08
CA ASP A 102 14.52 3.86 5.09
C ASP A 102 15.39 2.67 4.64
N ASP A 103 15.10 1.47 5.14
CA ASP A 103 15.89 0.26 4.89
C ASP A 103 15.48 -0.49 3.60
N LEU A 104 14.18 -0.45 3.26
CA LEU A 104 13.56 -1.11 2.09
C LEU A 104 13.97 -2.59 1.93
N PRO A 105 13.78 -3.43 2.96
CA PRO A 105 14.27 -4.81 2.97
C PRO A 105 13.67 -5.67 1.83
N GLY A 106 14.52 -6.48 1.20
CA GLY A 106 14.19 -7.36 0.08
C GLY A 106 13.48 -6.64 -1.07
N ASP A 107 12.51 -7.31 -1.70
CA ASP A 107 11.78 -6.78 -2.86
C ASP A 107 10.25 -6.69 -2.65
N GLY A 108 9.72 -7.09 -1.49
CA GLY A 108 8.28 -7.07 -1.22
C GLY A 108 7.62 -5.71 -1.37
N PHE A 109 6.34 -5.71 -1.71
CA PHE A 109 5.49 -4.51 -1.77
C PHE A 109 4.50 -4.50 -0.61
N ILE A 110 4.35 -3.36 0.07
CA ILE A 110 3.46 -3.24 1.21
C ILE A 110 2.19 -2.46 0.84
N VAL A 111 1.03 -3.08 1.00
CA VAL A 111 -0.28 -2.43 0.85
C VAL A 111 -0.87 -2.18 2.23
N VAL A 112 -0.98 -0.91 2.62
CA VAL A 112 -1.45 -0.49 3.94
C VAL A 112 -2.85 0.09 3.82
N SER A 113 -3.79 -0.41 4.64
CA SER A 113 -5.16 0.10 4.72
C SER A 113 -5.42 0.71 6.10
N ALA A 114 -5.99 1.91 6.11
CA ALA A 114 -6.36 2.64 7.30
C ALA A 114 -7.77 3.24 7.16
N GLY A 115 -8.39 3.57 8.30
CA GLY A 115 -9.58 4.42 8.32
C GLY A 115 -9.24 5.87 7.96
N GLU A 116 -10.06 6.83 8.39
CA GLU A 116 -9.80 8.24 8.13
C GLU A 116 -8.50 8.71 8.81
N LEU A 117 -7.59 9.31 8.02
CA LEU A 117 -6.36 9.93 8.50
C LEU A 117 -6.39 11.44 8.24
N ALA A 118 -6.45 12.22 9.33
CA ALA A 118 -6.37 13.67 9.27
C ALA A 118 -5.06 14.14 8.63
N ALA A 119 -5.03 15.35 8.06
CA ALA A 119 -3.80 15.92 7.47
C ALA A 119 -2.62 16.04 8.45
N LYS A 120 -2.88 15.98 9.77
CA LYS A 120 -1.85 15.97 10.81
C LYS A 120 -1.29 14.58 11.13
N SER A 121 -1.91 13.49 10.65
CA SER A 121 -1.48 12.11 10.86
C SER A 121 -0.01 11.95 10.48
N SER A 122 0.76 11.39 11.40
CA SER A 122 2.19 11.12 11.19
C SER A 122 2.39 9.99 10.19
N LEU A 123 1.52 8.98 10.18
CA LEU A 123 1.57 7.91 9.19
C LEU A 123 1.29 8.44 7.78
N ARG A 124 0.24 9.25 7.61
CA ARG A 124 -0.07 9.88 6.33
C ARG A 124 1.08 10.72 5.82
N LYS A 125 1.62 11.61 6.67
CA LYS A 125 2.73 12.49 6.29
C LYS A 125 3.98 11.73 5.88
N LEU A 126 4.29 10.64 6.58
CA LEU A 126 5.43 9.79 6.26
C LEU A 126 5.31 9.23 4.84
N PHE A 127 4.15 8.67 4.47
CA PHE A 127 3.93 8.14 3.13
C PHE A 127 3.89 9.24 2.06
N GLU A 128 3.28 10.40 2.36
CA GLU A 128 3.26 11.54 1.43
C GLU A 128 4.67 12.11 1.16
N ALA A 129 5.59 12.01 2.13
CA ALA A 129 6.94 12.52 2.03
C ALA A 129 7.95 11.52 1.45
N SER A 130 7.55 10.25 1.27
CA SER A 130 8.45 9.20 0.77
C SER A 130 8.49 9.20 -0.76
N ASP A 131 9.70 9.03 -1.31
CA ASP A 131 9.92 8.81 -2.74
C ASP A 131 9.65 7.36 -3.18
N THR A 132 9.60 6.44 -2.21
CA THR A 132 9.38 4.99 -2.42
C THR A 132 7.98 4.55 -2.02
N ALA A 133 7.09 5.47 -1.68
CA ALA A 133 5.70 5.18 -1.36
C ALA A 133 4.73 6.19 -1.95
N PHE A 134 3.46 5.80 -2.01
CA PHE A 134 2.37 6.70 -2.39
C PHE A 134 1.16 6.53 -1.49
N THR A 135 0.26 7.51 -1.53
CA THR A 135 -0.99 7.52 -0.78
C THR A 135 -2.20 7.59 -1.69
N VAL A 136 -3.27 6.88 -1.35
CA VAL A 136 -4.58 6.97 -1.98
C VAL A 136 -5.61 7.28 -0.91
N ALA A 137 -6.36 8.36 -1.11
CA ALA A 137 -7.42 8.76 -0.20
C ALA A 137 -8.78 8.35 -0.78
N CYS A 138 -9.61 7.70 0.03
CA CYS A 138 -10.93 7.16 -0.34
C CYS A 138 -12.02 7.98 0.38
N PHE A 139 -12.43 9.10 -0.21
CA PHE A 139 -13.50 9.96 0.34
C PHE A 139 -14.77 9.83 -0.50
N SER A 140 -15.93 9.69 0.16
CA SER A 140 -17.20 9.40 -0.51
C SER A 140 -17.83 10.58 -1.27
N ASP A 141 -17.31 11.82 -1.18
CA ASP A 141 -18.06 13.01 -1.65
C ASP A 141 -17.25 14.19 -2.24
N ASN A 142 -16.01 14.00 -2.71
CA ASN A 142 -15.33 15.07 -3.48
C ASN A 142 -15.40 14.78 -4.99
N ALA A 143 -16.56 15.11 -5.56
CA ALA A 143 -16.97 14.92 -6.96
C ALA A 143 -16.07 15.58 -8.03
N GLU A 144 -14.96 16.23 -7.66
CA GLU A 144 -14.13 16.96 -8.61
C GLU A 144 -12.68 16.49 -8.66
N THR A 145 -12.22 15.58 -7.78
CA THR A 145 -10.80 15.17 -7.83
C THR A 145 -10.53 13.75 -7.30
N ARG A 146 -10.45 12.83 -8.27
CA ARG A 146 -9.56 11.63 -8.34
C ARG A 146 -10.01 10.30 -7.73
N ASP A 147 -10.99 9.69 -8.39
CA ASP A 147 -11.20 8.24 -8.40
C ASP A 147 -10.51 7.51 -9.58
N ALA A 148 -10.07 8.25 -10.61
CA ALA A 148 -9.65 7.67 -11.89
C ALA A 148 -8.39 6.76 -11.86
N LEU A 149 -7.61 6.76 -10.78
CA LEU A 149 -6.26 6.19 -10.76
C LEU A 149 -6.22 4.70 -10.36
N ILE A 150 -6.93 4.28 -9.32
CA ILE A 150 -7.09 2.83 -9.06
C ILE A 150 -8.01 2.22 -10.11
N ASP A 151 -9.01 2.95 -10.60
CA ASP A 151 -9.77 2.56 -11.79
C ASP A 151 -8.88 2.36 -13.02
N SER A 152 -7.85 3.18 -13.24
CA SER A 152 -6.90 2.94 -14.34
C SER A 152 -5.97 1.73 -14.11
N ILE A 153 -5.68 1.36 -12.86
CA ILE A 153 -5.00 0.09 -12.54
C ILE A 153 -5.94 -1.10 -12.81
N LEU A 154 -7.24 -0.97 -12.49
CA LEU A 154 -8.28 -1.96 -12.82
C LEU A 154 -8.40 -2.20 -14.33
N ILE A 155 -8.35 -1.14 -15.14
CA ILE A 155 -8.45 -1.25 -16.61
C ILE A 155 -7.26 -2.03 -17.19
N GLN A 156 -6.06 -1.91 -16.60
CA GLN A 156 -4.88 -2.65 -17.08
C GLN A 156 -4.85 -4.11 -16.59
N ALA A 157 -5.39 -4.40 -15.40
CA ALA A 157 -5.52 -5.77 -14.88
C ALA A 157 -6.69 -6.56 -15.51
N GLY A 158 -7.61 -5.89 -16.22
CA GLY A 158 -8.74 -6.49 -16.94
C GLY A 158 -8.49 -6.81 -18.42
N HIS A 159 -7.27 -6.60 -18.92
CA HIS A 159 -6.89 -6.91 -20.30
C HIS A 159 -5.65 -7.81 -20.35
N GLN A 160 -5.84 -9.10 -20.08
CA GLN A 160 -5.10 -10.20 -20.71
C GLN A 160 -6.03 -11.39 -20.94
#